data_AF-A0A9J7DMZ9-F1
#
_entry.id   AF-A0A9J7DMZ9-F1
#
_cell.length_a   1.000
_cell.length_b   1.000
_cell.length_c   1.000
_cell.angle_alpha   90.00
_cell.angle_beta   90.00
_cell.angle_gamma   90.00
#
_symmetry.space_group_name_H-M   'P 1'
#
loop_
_entity.id
_entity.type
_entity.pdbx_description
1 polymer ?
#
loop_
_entity_poly.entity_id
_entity_poly.type
_entity_poly.pdbx_seq_one_letter_code
_entity_poly.pdbx_strand_id
1 'polypeptide(L)'
;MIGRTLSLEAIKEILISSAVDIFPDEDAFCYTEGSCEKNYVMEMHLYACMSTLALSHNFSWSRWNLLAGSRTAVLLIRELIEGKKVPNHSTLLVTPLKTAIIDCTEVSASFNSLGITGMEYYADLYQLAQVHAQPCSLEKQRTMDPMLRDNVATILMAIRPLSFC
;
A
#
# COMPACT_ATOMS: atom_id res chain seq x y z
N MET A 1 31.30 1.05 -1.83
CA MET A 1 30.89 1.97 -2.91
C MET A 1 29.41 2.27 -2.65
N ILE A 2 29.08 3.49 -2.22
CA ILE A 2 27.68 3.90 -2.06
C ILE A 2 27.15 4.16 -3.48
N GLY A 3 25.96 3.62 -3.80
CA GLY A 3 25.37 3.71 -5.14
C GLY A 3 25.14 5.14 -5.62
N ARG A 4 24.87 5.31 -6.91
CA ARG A 4 24.51 6.60 -7.51
C ARG A 4 23.00 6.83 -7.38
N THR A 5 22.60 8.06 -7.02
CA THR A 5 21.20 8.49 -7.09
C THR A 5 20.79 8.76 -8.53
N LEU A 6 19.59 8.32 -8.90
CA LEU A 6 19.02 8.44 -10.24
C LEU A 6 17.64 9.09 -10.15
N SER A 7 17.22 9.79 -11.20
CA SER A 7 15.82 10.25 -11.30
C SER A 7 14.89 9.07 -11.57
N LEU A 8 13.59 9.27 -11.35
CA LEU A 8 12.59 8.25 -11.65
C LEU A 8 12.64 7.83 -13.12
N GLU A 9 12.80 8.79 -14.05
CA GLU A 9 12.86 8.55 -15.49
C GLU A 9 14.07 7.66 -15.84
N ALA A 10 15.24 7.97 -15.29
CA ALA A 10 16.43 7.16 -15.49
C ALA A 10 16.26 5.74 -14.93
N ILE A 11 15.59 5.59 -13.77
CA ILE A 11 15.28 4.27 -13.20
C ILE A 11 14.32 3.50 -14.12
N LYS A 12 13.28 4.15 -14.63
CA LYS A 12 12.33 3.55 -15.59
C LYS A 12 13.06 3.04 -16.83
N GLU A 13 13.86 3.87 -17.47
CA GLU A 13 14.64 3.49 -18.66
C GLU A 13 15.56 2.30 -18.40
N ILE A 14 16.27 2.29 -17.26
CA ILE A 14 17.17 1.20 -16.89
C ILE A 14 16.39 -0.10 -16.64
N LEU A 15 15.27 -0.04 -15.92
CA LEU A 15 14.47 -1.22 -15.60
C LEU A 15 13.83 -1.81 -16.87
N ILE A 16 13.25 -0.97 -17.73
CA ILE A 16 12.67 -1.38 -19.02
C ILE A 16 13.75 -1.99 -19.93
N SER A 17 14.90 -1.33 -20.10
CA SER A 17 16.01 -1.86 -20.92
C SER A 17 16.63 -3.15 -20.35
N SER A 18 16.44 -3.41 -19.06
CA SER A 18 16.84 -4.63 -18.37
C SER A 18 15.76 -5.72 -18.36
N ALA A 19 14.67 -5.55 -19.12
CA ALA A 19 13.51 -6.45 -19.16
C ALA A 19 12.78 -6.61 -17.81
N VAL A 20 12.83 -5.59 -16.97
CA VAL A 20 12.08 -5.47 -15.70
C VAL A 20 11.09 -4.32 -15.83
N ASP A 21 10.17 -4.44 -16.79
CA ASP A 21 9.14 -3.41 -16.97
C ASP A 21 8.01 -3.61 -15.95
N ILE A 22 8.01 -2.76 -14.93
CA ILE A 22 7.02 -2.74 -13.86
C ILE A 22 6.17 -1.46 -13.91
N PHE A 23 6.32 -0.64 -14.95
CA PHE A 23 5.66 0.66 -15.05
C PHE A 23 4.54 0.57 -16.08
N PRO A 24 3.28 0.48 -15.65
CA PRO A 24 2.16 0.32 -16.56
C PRO A 24 1.94 1.56 -17.43
N ASP A 25 1.62 1.33 -18.71
CA ASP A 25 1.05 2.34 -19.60
C ASP A 25 -0.42 2.64 -19.23
N GLU A 26 -0.97 3.73 -19.76
CA GLU A 26 -2.32 4.21 -19.43
C GLU A 26 -3.42 3.18 -19.72
N ASP A 27 -3.21 2.31 -20.71
CA ASP A 27 -4.15 1.28 -21.15
C ASP A 27 -3.86 -0.12 -20.57
N ALA A 28 -2.89 -0.26 -19.65
CA ALA A 28 -2.52 -1.55 -19.05
C ALA A 28 -3.71 -2.27 -18.37
N PHE A 29 -4.71 -1.53 -17.88
CA PHE A 29 -5.93 -2.11 -17.31
C PHE A 29 -6.76 -2.88 -18.35
N CYS A 30 -6.65 -2.55 -19.65
CA CYS A 30 -7.34 -3.27 -20.73
C CYS A 30 -6.78 -4.68 -20.96
N TYR A 31 -5.57 -4.96 -20.46
CA TYR A 31 -4.82 -6.19 -20.74
C TYR A 31 -4.60 -7.07 -19.51
N THR A 32 -5.12 -6.65 -18.35
CA THR A 32 -4.94 -7.35 -17.08
C THR A 32 -6.29 -7.87 -16.57
N GLU A 33 -6.46 -9.20 -16.55
CA GLU A 33 -7.66 -9.81 -15.99
C GLU A 33 -7.68 -9.69 -14.46
N GLY A 34 -8.84 -9.37 -13.89
CA GLY A 34 -9.01 -9.27 -12.44
C GLY A 34 -8.46 -7.98 -11.82
N SER A 35 -7.78 -7.13 -12.59
CA SER A 35 -7.45 -5.79 -12.16
C SER A 35 -8.63 -4.83 -12.40
N CYS A 36 -8.71 -3.79 -11.60
CA CYS A 36 -9.69 -2.72 -11.79
C CYS A 36 -9.00 -1.42 -11.42
N GLU A 37 -8.94 -0.49 -12.36
CA GLU A 37 -8.34 0.82 -12.10
C GLU A 37 -9.00 1.45 -10.87
N LYS A 38 -8.19 1.77 -9.87
CA LYS A 38 -8.67 2.33 -8.62
C LYS A 38 -8.94 3.82 -8.79
N ASN A 39 -9.80 4.35 -7.95
CA ASN A 39 -10.04 5.78 -7.88
C ASN A 39 -8.71 6.50 -7.65
N TYR A 40 -8.30 7.31 -8.63
CA TYR A 40 -6.98 7.92 -8.67
C TYR A 40 -6.63 8.68 -7.38
N VAL A 41 -7.54 9.53 -6.89
CA VAL A 41 -7.29 10.33 -5.68
C VAL A 41 -7.10 9.44 -4.44
N MET A 42 -7.94 8.43 -4.27
CA MET A 42 -7.81 7.45 -3.19
C MET A 42 -6.48 6.70 -3.28
N GLU A 43 -6.12 6.25 -4.47
CA GLU A 43 -4.90 5.48 -4.70
C GLU A 43 -3.64 6.31 -4.43
N MET A 44 -3.56 7.54 -4.95
CA MET A 44 -2.43 8.45 -4.70
C MET A 44 -2.29 8.78 -3.21
N HIS A 45 -3.42 9.07 -2.53
CA HIS A 45 -3.42 9.32 -1.09
C HIS A 45 -2.96 8.10 -0.28
N LEU A 46 -3.41 6.91 -0.68
CA LEU A 46 -3.01 5.67 -0.02
C LEU A 46 -1.50 5.43 -0.18
N TYR A 47 -0.91 5.67 -1.35
CA TYR A 47 0.55 5.57 -1.52
C TYR A 47 1.32 6.60 -0.69
N ALA A 48 0.82 7.83 -0.57
CA ALA A 48 1.39 8.82 0.32
C ALA A 48 1.35 8.34 1.79
N CYS A 49 0.25 7.75 2.23
CA CYS A 49 0.15 7.14 3.57
C CYS A 49 1.13 5.97 3.73
N MET A 50 1.16 5.03 2.78
CA MET A 50 2.06 3.87 2.80
C MET A 50 3.53 4.30 2.87
N SER A 51 3.91 5.37 2.17
CA SER A 51 5.27 5.90 2.20
C SER A 51 5.69 6.37 3.59
N THR A 52 4.76 6.94 4.37
CA THR A 52 5.02 7.36 5.76
C THR A 52 5.25 6.16 6.67
N LEU A 53 4.66 5.01 6.34
CA LEU A 53 4.75 3.77 7.09
C LEU A 53 5.91 2.86 6.63
N ALA A 54 6.68 3.23 5.59
CA ALA A 54 7.58 2.34 4.87
C ALA A 54 8.68 1.67 5.73
N LEU A 55 9.11 2.31 6.82
CA LEU A 55 10.12 1.76 7.74
C LEU A 55 9.54 0.92 8.89
N SER A 56 8.22 0.88 9.02
CA SER A 56 7.52 0.27 10.16
C SER A 56 6.51 -0.80 9.78
N HIS A 57 6.00 -0.78 8.54
CA HIS A 57 4.97 -1.70 8.09
C HIS A 57 5.37 -2.39 6.79
N ASN A 58 4.85 -3.60 6.62
CA ASN A 58 4.91 -4.32 5.36
C ASN A 58 3.49 -4.44 4.79
N PHE A 59 3.42 -4.29 3.47
CA PHE A 59 2.19 -4.39 2.70
C PHE A 59 2.31 -5.52 1.69
N SER A 60 1.21 -6.22 1.43
CA SER A 60 1.11 -7.20 0.35
C SER A 60 -0.24 -7.08 -0.35
N TRP A 61 -0.30 -7.56 -1.58
CA TRP A 61 -1.56 -7.66 -2.33
C TRP A 61 -2.54 -8.62 -1.63
N SER A 62 -3.84 -8.39 -1.85
CA SER A 62 -4.92 -9.25 -1.37
C SER A 62 -5.78 -9.73 -2.52
N ARG A 63 -6.16 -11.02 -2.49
CA ARG A 63 -7.07 -11.61 -3.49
C ARG A 63 -8.42 -10.92 -3.58
N TRP A 64 -8.81 -10.23 -2.51
CA TRP A 64 -10.09 -9.55 -2.43
C TRP A 64 -10.17 -8.33 -3.35
N ASN A 65 -9.04 -7.87 -3.91
CA ASN A 65 -9.08 -6.87 -4.97
C ASN A 65 -9.85 -7.33 -6.21
N LEU A 66 -9.87 -8.64 -6.51
CA LEU A 66 -10.64 -9.21 -7.62
C LEU A 66 -12.16 -8.97 -7.47
N LEU A 67 -12.63 -8.83 -6.23
CA LEU A 67 -14.03 -8.55 -5.90
C LEU A 67 -14.27 -7.08 -5.53
N ALA A 68 -13.20 -6.28 -5.45
CA ALA A 68 -13.26 -4.88 -5.05
C ALA A 68 -13.29 -3.97 -6.28
N GLY A 69 -14.37 -3.20 -6.42
CA GLY A 69 -14.48 -2.19 -7.48
C GLY A 69 -13.47 -1.05 -7.35
N SER A 70 -13.52 -0.09 -8.27
CA SER A 70 -12.57 1.03 -8.36
C SER A 70 -12.46 1.87 -7.09
N ARG A 71 -13.52 1.96 -6.28
CA ARG A 71 -13.56 2.77 -5.05
C ARG A 71 -13.17 1.98 -3.79
N THR A 72 -12.62 0.79 -3.95
CA THR A 72 -12.19 -0.05 -2.83
C THR A 72 -10.86 -0.69 -3.15
N ALA A 73 -9.86 -0.44 -2.32
CA ALA A 73 -8.60 -1.17 -2.31
C ALA A 73 -8.55 -2.09 -1.10
N VAL A 74 -8.15 -3.35 -1.30
CA VAL A 74 -7.93 -4.30 -0.23
C VAL A 74 -6.47 -4.71 -0.24
N LEU A 75 -5.80 -4.65 0.90
CA LEU A 75 -4.38 -5.00 0.99
C LEU A 75 -4.09 -5.65 2.34
N LEU A 76 -3.03 -6.42 2.38
CA LEU A 76 -2.54 -7.02 3.61
C LEU A 76 -1.57 -6.06 4.27
N ILE A 77 -1.70 -5.85 5.57
CA ILE A 77 -0.83 -4.99 6.36
C ILE A 77 -0.32 -5.74 7.59
N ARG A 78 0.93 -5.53 7.94
CA ARG A 78 1.49 -5.94 9.24
C ARG A 78 2.54 -4.95 9.72
N GLU A 79 2.56 -4.72 11.01
CA GLU A 79 3.59 -3.93 11.66
C GLU A 79 4.85 -4.78 11.92
N LEU A 80 6.03 -4.20 11.70
CA LEU A 80 7.32 -4.85 11.90
C LEU A 80 8.06 -4.21 13.07
N ILE A 81 8.28 -4.99 14.12
CA ILE A 81 9.00 -4.56 15.31
C ILE A 81 10.32 -5.32 15.40
N GLU A 82 11.42 -4.58 15.46
CA GLU A 82 12.76 -5.15 15.57
C GLU A 82 12.91 -6.00 16.84
N GLY A 83 13.52 -7.17 16.71
CA GLY A 83 13.69 -8.12 17.80
C GLY A 83 12.41 -8.85 18.23
N LYS A 84 11.26 -8.62 17.59
CA LYS A 84 10.02 -9.38 17.82
C LYS A 84 9.68 -10.31 16.67
N LYS A 85 8.89 -11.35 16.97
CA LYS A 85 8.34 -12.25 15.94
C LYS A 85 7.46 -11.45 14.99
N VAL A 86 7.66 -11.65 13.68
CA VAL A 86 6.83 -11.02 12.64
C VAL A 86 5.37 -11.47 12.80
N PRO A 87 4.41 -10.55 12.92
CA PRO A 87 3.01 -10.90 13.07
C PRO A 87 2.38 -11.36 11.75
N ASN A 88 1.22 -11.99 11.85
CA ASN A 88 0.39 -12.31 10.70
C ASN A 88 -0.17 -11.02 10.07
N HIS A 89 -0.52 -11.10 8.79
CA HIS A 89 -1.18 -9.99 8.11
C HIS A 89 -2.61 -9.81 8.63
N SER A 90 -2.98 -8.55 8.81
CA SER A 90 -4.36 -8.11 8.87
C SER A 90 -4.82 -7.66 7.49
N THR A 91 -6.11 -7.78 7.21
CA THR A 91 -6.70 -7.31 5.95
C THR A 91 -7.18 -5.87 6.12
N LEU A 92 -6.61 -4.96 5.34
CA LEU A 92 -6.91 -3.55 5.30
C LEU A 92 -7.86 -3.27 4.13
N LEU A 93 -8.96 -2.59 4.41
CA LEU A 93 -9.87 -2.06 3.41
C LEU A 93 -9.72 -0.54 3.39
N VAL A 94 -9.51 0.02 2.20
CA VAL A 94 -9.40 1.46 1.96
C VAL A 94 -10.42 1.89 0.92
N THR A 95 -11.11 2.98 1.20
CA THR A 95 -12.05 3.66 0.31
C THR A 95 -11.71 5.15 0.26
N PRO A 96 -12.30 5.94 -0.66
CA PRO A 96 -12.08 7.39 -0.66
C PRO A 96 -12.50 8.10 0.62
N LEU A 97 -13.30 7.45 1.47
CA LEU A 97 -13.88 8.06 2.67
C LEU A 97 -13.37 7.45 3.97
N LYS A 98 -12.74 6.28 3.96
CA LYS A 98 -12.31 5.61 5.19
C LYS A 98 -11.32 4.49 4.94
N THR A 99 -10.62 4.16 6.01
CA THR A 99 -9.78 2.97 6.16
C THR A 99 -10.24 2.13 7.34
N ALA A 100 -10.25 0.81 7.20
CA ALA A 100 -10.59 -0.12 8.27
C ALA A 100 -9.80 -1.42 8.18
N ILE A 101 -9.50 -2.04 9.32
CA ILE A 101 -9.13 -3.45 9.38
C ILE A 101 -10.42 -4.26 9.38
N ILE A 102 -10.55 -5.22 8.46
CA ILE A 102 -11.78 -6.01 8.27
C ILE A 102 -11.63 -7.42 8.82
N ASP A 103 -12.75 -8.02 9.25
CA ASP A 103 -12.81 -9.42 9.67
C ASP A 103 -12.93 -10.35 8.45
N CYS A 104 -11.86 -10.36 7.66
CA CYS A 104 -11.71 -11.19 6.47
C CYS A 104 -10.25 -11.57 6.34
N THR A 105 -9.97 -12.80 5.90
CA THR A 105 -8.61 -13.30 5.66
C THR A 105 -8.48 -13.81 4.23
N GLU A 106 -7.26 -14.05 3.76
CA GLU A 106 -7.04 -14.62 2.42
C GLU A 106 -7.63 -16.04 2.25
N VAL A 107 -7.95 -16.74 3.35
CA VAL A 107 -8.54 -18.09 3.32
C VAL A 107 -10.04 -18.09 3.60
N SER A 108 -10.65 -16.92 3.84
CA SER A 108 -12.09 -16.81 4.05
C SER A 108 -12.86 -17.24 2.81
N ALA A 109 -13.96 -17.97 2.99
CA ALA A 109 -14.76 -18.51 1.88
C ALA A 109 -15.40 -17.41 1.01
N SER A 110 -15.73 -16.28 1.62
CA SER A 110 -16.34 -15.12 0.97
C SER A 110 -15.74 -13.82 1.48
N PHE A 111 -15.85 -12.77 0.65
CA PHE A 111 -15.41 -11.44 1.03
C PHE A 111 -16.35 -10.82 2.05
N ASN A 112 -15.77 -10.19 3.08
CA ASN A 112 -16.49 -9.44 4.09
C ASN A 112 -15.84 -8.07 4.26
N SER A 113 -16.60 -6.99 4.07
CA SER A 113 -16.12 -5.60 4.21
C SER A 113 -16.39 -4.99 5.58
N LEU A 114 -16.95 -5.78 6.52
CA LEU A 114 -17.20 -5.34 7.89
C LEU A 114 -15.88 -5.17 8.64
N GLY A 115 -15.72 -4.00 9.26
CA GLY A 115 -14.60 -3.72 10.15
C GLY A 115 -14.63 -4.61 11.39
N ILE A 116 -13.45 -4.85 11.96
CA ILE A 116 -13.35 -5.55 13.24
C ILE A 116 -14.10 -4.77 14.33
N THR A 117 -14.85 -5.48 15.17
CA THR A 117 -15.60 -4.90 16.29
C THR A 117 -14.69 -4.10 17.22
N GLY A 118 -15.16 -2.91 17.63
CA GLY A 118 -14.44 -2.03 18.56
C GLY A 118 -13.47 -1.05 17.89
N MET A 119 -13.32 -1.10 16.57
CA MET A 119 -12.58 -0.09 15.82
C MET A 119 -13.46 1.15 15.55
N GLU A 120 -12.87 2.33 15.71
CA GLU A 120 -13.50 3.60 15.34
C GLU A 120 -13.44 3.86 13.83
N TYR A 121 -13.98 5.01 13.42
CA TYR A 121 -13.84 5.51 12.06
C TYR A 121 -12.47 6.18 11.87
N TYR A 122 -11.73 5.74 10.84
CA TYR A 122 -10.49 6.37 10.40
C TYR A 122 -10.66 6.87 8.97
N ALA A 123 -10.37 8.16 8.75
CA ALA A 123 -10.50 8.79 7.44
C ALA A 123 -9.50 8.19 6.43
N ASP A 124 -8.30 7.82 6.89
CA ASP A 124 -7.26 7.24 6.06
C ASP A 124 -6.34 6.27 6.85
N LEU A 125 -5.37 5.70 6.13
CA LEU A 125 -4.38 4.78 6.70
C LEU A 125 -3.45 5.48 7.71
N TYR A 126 -3.14 6.76 7.52
CA TYR A 126 -2.27 7.49 8.43
C TYR A 126 -2.94 7.65 9.81
N GLN A 127 -4.21 8.08 9.85
CA GLN A 127 -4.96 8.19 11.10
C GLN A 127 -5.08 6.83 11.80
N LEU A 128 -5.39 5.76 11.06
CA LEU A 128 -5.44 4.41 11.62
C LEU A 128 -4.09 4.04 12.27
N ALA A 129 -2.98 4.32 11.58
CA ALA A 129 -1.65 4.03 12.09
C ALA A 129 -1.29 4.86 13.33
N GLN A 130 -1.68 6.14 13.39
CA GLN A 130 -1.43 6.98 14.57
C GLN A 130 -2.12 6.46 15.83
N VAL A 131 -3.26 5.76 15.69
CA VAL A 131 -4.01 5.20 16.82
C VAL A 131 -3.48 3.84 17.26
N HIS A 132 -3.09 2.98 16.31
CA HIS A 132 -2.82 1.56 16.58
C HIS A 132 -1.34 1.14 16.54
N ALA A 133 -0.47 1.92 15.89
CA ALA A 133 0.94 1.55 15.79
C ALA A 133 1.67 1.67 17.14
N GLN A 134 2.67 0.83 17.35
CA GLN A 134 3.49 0.86 18.55
C GLN A 134 4.35 2.15 18.60
N PRO A 135 4.72 2.64 19.80
CA PRO A 135 5.52 3.85 19.93
C PRO A 135 6.82 3.84 19.11
N CYS A 136 7.51 2.69 19.03
CA CYS A 136 8.72 2.58 18.22
C CYS A 136 8.47 2.77 16.72
N SER A 137 7.33 2.33 16.21
CA SER A 137 6.92 2.54 14.83
C SER A 137 6.54 4.00 14.58
N LEU A 138 5.85 4.64 15.52
CA LEU A 138 5.53 6.07 15.43
C LEU A 138 6.79 6.93 15.41
N GLU A 139 7.80 6.60 16.21
CA GLU A 139 9.10 7.28 16.18
C GLU A 139 9.81 7.08 14.82
N LYS A 140 9.78 5.88 14.23
CA LYS A 140 10.29 5.65 12.88
C LYS A 140 9.54 6.48 11.83
N GLN A 141 8.22 6.61 11.94
CA GLN A 141 7.42 7.41 11.01
C GLN A 141 7.75 8.91 11.13
N ARG A 142 7.98 9.41 12.35
CA ARG A 142 8.31 10.82 12.63
C ARG A 142 9.72 11.20 12.20
N THR A 143 10.67 10.30 12.40
CA THR A 143 12.10 10.52 12.13
C THR A 143 12.54 10.06 10.75
N MET A 144 11.63 9.47 9.97
CA MET A 144 11.89 9.04 8.60
C MET A 144 12.44 10.19 7.77
N ASP A 145 13.52 9.92 7.05
CA ASP A 145 14.09 10.88 6.11
C ASP A 145 13.03 11.32 5.07
N PRO A 146 12.79 12.63 4.89
CA PRO A 146 11.77 13.11 3.97
C PRO A 146 12.02 12.69 2.51
N MET A 147 13.28 12.58 2.07
CA MET A 147 13.60 12.12 0.71
C MET A 147 13.30 10.65 0.56
N LEU A 148 13.58 9.82 1.56
CA LEU A 148 13.19 8.40 1.53
C LEU A 148 11.67 8.25 1.40
N ARG A 149 10.91 9.02 2.18
CA ARG A 149 9.43 9.00 2.11
C ARG A 149 8.95 9.39 0.72
N ASP A 150 9.46 10.48 0.18
CA ASP A 150 9.10 10.99 -1.16
C ASP A 150 9.47 10.01 -2.27
N ASN A 151 10.66 9.38 -2.19
CA ASN A 151 11.10 8.36 -3.13
C ASN A 151 10.17 7.14 -3.13
N VAL A 152 9.77 6.66 -1.94
CA VAL A 152 8.84 5.53 -1.84
C VAL A 152 7.47 5.89 -2.41
N ALA A 153 6.94 7.08 -2.10
CA ALA A 153 5.67 7.54 -2.65
C ALA A 153 5.74 7.63 -4.19
N THR A 154 6.80 8.26 -4.71
CA THR A 154 7.03 8.45 -6.15
C THR A 154 7.08 7.13 -6.91
N ILE A 155 7.80 6.12 -6.37
CA ILE A 155 7.86 4.79 -6.99
C ILE A 155 6.50 4.09 -6.97
N LEU A 156 5.78 4.12 -5.83
CA LEU A 156 4.45 3.51 -5.71
C LEU A 156 3.44 4.17 -6.66
N MET A 157 3.45 5.50 -6.76
CA MET A 157 2.59 6.25 -7.67
C MET A 157 2.92 6.01 -9.14
N ALA A 158 4.17 5.67 -9.47
CA ALA A 158 4.59 5.35 -10.82
C ALA A 158 4.20 3.92 -11.24
N ILE A 159 4.23 2.97 -10.31
CA ILE A 159 3.89 1.55 -10.56
C ILE A 159 2.38 1.32 -10.46
N ARG A 160 1.68 2.08 -9.60
CA ARG A 160 0.24 1.92 -9.32
C ARG A 160 -0.19 0.45 -9.07
N PRO A 161 0.48 -0.28 -8.13
CA PRO A 161 0.24 -1.71 -7.92
C PRO A 161 -1.19 -2.08 -7.50
N LEU A 162 -1.99 -1.16 -6.96
CA LEU A 162 -3.37 -1.43 -6.59
C LEU A 162 -4.32 -1.43 -7.79
N SER A 163 -3.94 -0.77 -8.88
CA SER A 163 -4.71 -0.72 -10.13
C SER A 163 -4.27 -1.77 -11.14
N PHE A 164 -2.99 -2.13 -11.16
CA PHE A 164 -2.40 -2.94 -12.25
C PHE A 164 -1.68 -4.22 -11.79
N CYS A 165 -1.76 -4.60 -10.52
CA CYS A 165 -1.17 -5.85 -9.99
C CYS A 165 -2.15 -6.71 -9.19
#